data_AF-A0A946VD80-F1
#
_entry.id   AF-A0A946VD80-F1
#
_cell.length_a   1.000
_cell.length_b   1.000
_cell.length_c   1.000
_cell.angle_alpha   90.00
_cell.angle_beta   90.00
_cell.angle_gamma   90.00
#
_symmetry.space_group_name_H-M   'P 1'
#
loop_
_entity.id
_entity.type
_entity.pdbx_description
1 polymer ?
#
loop_
_entity_poly.entity_id
_entity_poly.type
_entity_poly.pdbx_seq_one_letter_code
_entity_poly.pdbx_strand_id
1 'polypeptide(L)'
;MFLIFLSACVAPQSKQLQLERPRDLPTKAYIENVPFYPQKQFHCGPSTLAMAMNFYGKKLTPKELAKDVFTPGRKGSLQSEMKAAVRKRGMLAYELTPELVYLLAEVSVGHPVIILQNKAVKYYPIWHYALVIGYDLNKKQIYLHSGLNKNYVVSMSVFEFTWKRSNRWAMTVLPTDTLPNDRNLINVLQAAVDLEEVGQIEAANQTYQTITKRWPNSLVAVMGAANSHLTLGNPENATSYYLRALELKPKRADIYNNLAYSLLGQSCYQSSLSSIQCAISLDSNNPEFLDSQREISQSKNKSNLKSCPKITCPAQ
;
A
#
# COMPACT_ATOMS: atom_id res chain seq x y z
N MET A 1 39.41 -30.79 26.47
CA MET A 1 37.95 -30.93 26.51
C MET A 1 37.34 -29.72 25.80
N PHE A 2 37.04 -29.83 24.51
CA PHE A 2 36.43 -28.74 23.73
C PHE A 2 34.96 -28.64 24.12
N LEU A 3 34.58 -27.57 24.83
CA LEU A 3 33.18 -27.24 25.07
C LEU A 3 32.56 -26.73 23.76
N ILE A 4 31.77 -27.57 23.13
CA ILE A 4 30.88 -27.19 22.03
C ILE A 4 29.71 -26.43 22.66
N PHE A 5 29.70 -25.11 22.54
CA PHE A 5 28.51 -24.30 22.82
C PHE A 5 27.48 -24.57 21.71
N LEU A 6 26.50 -25.42 22.01
CA LEU A 6 25.26 -25.51 21.25
C LEU A 6 24.55 -24.16 21.39
N SER A 7 24.69 -23.29 20.40
CA SER A 7 23.86 -22.11 20.26
C SER A 7 22.42 -22.57 20.04
N ALA A 8 21.64 -22.58 21.11
CA ALA A 8 20.20 -22.82 21.02
C ALA A 8 19.61 -21.88 19.96
N CYS A 9 18.85 -22.43 19.02
CA CYS A 9 18.06 -21.66 18.06
C CYS A 9 17.06 -20.77 18.82
N VAL A 10 17.46 -19.57 19.20
CA VAL A 10 16.57 -18.62 19.86
C VAL A 10 15.63 -18.06 18.79
N ALA A 11 14.33 -18.32 18.96
CA ALA A 11 13.23 -17.67 18.25
C ALA A 11 12.69 -16.54 19.16
N PRO A 12 13.37 -15.38 19.19
CA PRO A 12 13.13 -14.35 20.20
C PRO A 12 11.73 -13.74 20.10
N GLN A 13 11.19 -13.53 18.89
CA GLN A 13 9.88 -12.87 18.74
C GLN A 13 8.75 -13.80 19.19
N SER A 14 8.82 -15.08 18.85
CA SER A 14 7.85 -16.09 19.29
C SER A 14 7.86 -16.26 20.82
N LYS A 15 9.04 -16.16 21.44
CA LYS A 15 9.19 -16.20 22.90
C LYS A 15 8.66 -14.92 23.54
N GLN A 16 8.99 -13.75 22.98
CA GLN A 16 8.50 -12.46 23.47
C GLN A 16 6.97 -12.38 23.42
N LEU A 17 6.35 -12.82 22.33
CA LEU A 17 4.89 -12.86 22.20
C LEU A 17 4.19 -13.72 23.27
N GLN A 18 4.87 -14.72 23.83
CA GLN A 18 4.32 -15.50 24.95
C GLN A 18 4.39 -14.76 26.27
N LEU A 19 5.36 -13.86 26.44
CA LEU A 19 5.58 -13.09 27.65
C LEU A 19 4.79 -11.78 27.65
N GLU A 20 4.79 -11.08 26.51
CA GLU A 20 4.32 -9.71 26.33
C GLU A 20 3.39 -9.61 25.11
N ARG A 21 2.33 -10.43 25.08
CA ARG A 21 1.31 -10.36 24.02
C ARG A 21 0.57 -9.01 24.09
N PRO A 22 0.47 -8.23 22.98
CA PRO A 22 -0.43 -7.09 22.92
C PRO A 22 -1.87 -7.49 23.22
N ARG A 23 -2.58 -6.68 24.01
CA ARG A 23 -3.95 -7.02 24.46
C ARG A 23 -4.93 -7.21 23.30
N ASP A 24 -4.74 -6.43 22.24
CA ASP A 24 -5.54 -6.37 21.03
C ASP A 24 -5.22 -7.49 20.02
N LEU A 25 -4.17 -8.28 20.21
CA LEU A 25 -3.85 -9.43 19.36
C LEU A 25 -4.53 -10.72 19.88
N PRO A 26 -5.53 -11.30 19.20
CA PRO A 26 -6.20 -12.53 19.66
C PRO A 26 -5.23 -13.70 19.92
N THR A 27 -5.61 -14.67 20.75
CA THR A 27 -4.76 -15.85 21.00
C THR A 27 -4.72 -16.84 19.83
N LYS A 28 -5.71 -16.76 18.93
CA LYS A 28 -5.81 -17.54 17.70
C LYS A 28 -6.58 -16.73 16.66
N ALA A 29 -6.23 -16.91 15.40
CA ALA A 29 -7.01 -16.42 14.27
C ALA A 29 -6.86 -17.38 13.09
N TYR A 30 -7.90 -17.49 12.27
CA TYR A 30 -7.89 -18.33 11.08
C TYR A 30 -8.77 -17.69 10.01
N ILE A 31 -8.23 -17.55 8.80
CA ILE A 31 -8.90 -16.97 7.65
C ILE A 31 -9.49 -18.12 6.84
N GLU A 32 -10.82 -18.23 6.87
CA GLU A 32 -11.53 -19.24 6.12
C GLU A 32 -11.59 -18.90 4.62
N ASN A 33 -11.86 -19.92 3.79
CA ASN A 33 -12.15 -19.75 2.37
C ASN A 33 -11.04 -19.09 1.51
N VAL A 34 -9.81 -19.05 2.00
CA VAL A 34 -8.65 -18.67 1.17
C VAL A 34 -8.49 -19.70 0.03
N PRO A 35 -8.48 -19.27 -1.24
CA PRO A 35 -8.26 -20.17 -2.37
C PRO A 35 -6.91 -20.88 -2.26
N PHE A 36 -6.83 -22.12 -2.74
CA PHE A 36 -5.59 -22.87 -2.75
C PHE A 36 -5.19 -23.26 -4.17
N TYR A 37 -3.99 -22.85 -4.58
CA TYR A 37 -3.37 -23.26 -5.84
C TYR A 37 -2.06 -24.02 -5.52
N PRO A 38 -1.96 -25.32 -5.87
CA PRO A 38 -0.75 -26.11 -5.64
C PRO A 38 0.47 -25.48 -6.31
N GLN A 39 1.54 -25.30 -5.54
CA GLN A 39 2.76 -24.64 -5.99
C GLN A 39 3.70 -25.68 -6.62
N LYS A 40 3.72 -25.75 -7.96
CA LYS A 40 4.70 -26.55 -8.70
C LYS A 40 6.08 -25.86 -8.67
N GLN A 41 7.15 -26.60 -8.97
CA GLN A 41 8.53 -26.11 -8.90
C GLN A 41 8.69 -24.76 -9.64
N PHE A 42 9.31 -23.77 -8.98
CA PHE A 42 9.52 -22.40 -9.49
C PHE A 42 8.25 -21.53 -9.67
N HIS A 43 7.07 -21.98 -9.23
CA HIS A 43 5.80 -21.23 -9.32
C HIS A 43 5.22 -20.80 -7.96
N CYS A 44 6.01 -20.83 -6.88
CA CYS A 44 5.52 -20.45 -5.54
C CYS A 44 5.04 -18.98 -5.49
N GLY A 45 5.77 -18.04 -6.10
CA GLY A 45 5.38 -16.62 -6.20
C GLY A 45 4.02 -16.41 -6.88
N PRO A 46 3.86 -16.76 -8.18
CA PRO A 46 2.59 -16.60 -8.91
C PRO A 46 1.41 -17.28 -8.22
N SER A 47 1.63 -18.45 -7.61
CA SER A 47 0.58 -19.18 -6.91
C SER A 47 0.14 -18.45 -5.64
N THR A 48 1.08 -17.93 -4.85
CA THR A 48 0.72 -17.12 -3.65
C THR A 48 0.02 -15.82 -4.00
N LEU A 49 0.41 -15.15 -5.09
CA LEU A 49 -0.32 -13.99 -5.60
C LEU A 49 -1.74 -14.36 -6.04
N ALA A 50 -1.90 -15.47 -6.77
CA ALA A 50 -3.22 -15.94 -7.19
C ALA A 50 -4.12 -16.21 -5.99
N MET A 51 -3.61 -16.90 -4.96
CA MET A 51 -4.35 -17.16 -3.73
C MET A 51 -4.77 -15.85 -3.03
N ALA A 52 -3.83 -14.91 -2.84
CA ALA A 52 -4.09 -13.65 -2.14
C ALA A 52 -5.04 -12.72 -2.91
N MET A 53 -4.87 -12.56 -4.22
CA MET A 53 -5.74 -11.70 -5.03
C MET A 53 -7.13 -12.30 -5.27
N ASN A 54 -7.22 -13.63 -5.39
CA ASN A 54 -8.52 -14.28 -5.59
C ASN A 54 -9.33 -14.40 -4.31
N PHE A 55 -8.69 -14.33 -3.14
CA PHE A 55 -9.39 -14.11 -1.88
C PHE A 55 -10.27 -12.84 -1.95
N TYR A 56 -9.81 -11.81 -2.68
CA TYR A 56 -10.57 -10.60 -2.99
C TYR A 56 -11.26 -10.61 -4.36
N GLY A 57 -11.46 -11.79 -4.96
CA GLY A 57 -12.32 -11.96 -6.14
C GLY A 57 -11.73 -11.60 -7.51
N LYS A 58 -10.41 -11.38 -7.66
CA LYS A 58 -9.79 -11.00 -8.96
C LYS A 58 -9.81 -12.09 -10.06
N LYS A 59 -10.12 -13.35 -9.73
CA LYS A 59 -10.24 -14.51 -10.66
C LYS A 59 -9.00 -14.73 -11.57
N LEU A 60 -7.81 -14.74 -10.99
CA LEU A 60 -6.52 -14.90 -11.68
C LEU A 60 -5.97 -16.32 -11.56
N THR A 61 -5.28 -16.81 -12.59
CA THR A 61 -4.55 -18.07 -12.52
C THR A 61 -3.06 -17.84 -12.22
N PRO A 62 -2.37 -18.80 -11.55
CA PRO A 62 -0.92 -18.73 -11.38
C PRO A 62 -0.16 -18.62 -12.72
N LYS A 63 -0.71 -19.17 -13.81
CA LYS A 63 -0.12 -19.11 -15.15
C LYS A 63 -0.14 -17.70 -15.72
N GLU A 64 -1.22 -16.96 -15.52
CA GLU A 64 -1.32 -15.55 -15.95
C GLU A 64 -0.33 -14.68 -15.17
N LEU A 65 -0.28 -14.86 -13.84
CA LEU A 65 0.63 -14.11 -12.97
C LEU A 65 2.11 -14.43 -13.23
N ALA A 66 2.43 -15.67 -13.63
CA ALA A 66 3.80 -16.04 -13.97
C ALA A 66 4.40 -15.18 -15.08
N LYS A 67 3.60 -14.65 -16.01
CA LYS A 67 4.09 -13.74 -17.07
C LYS A 67 4.62 -12.42 -16.50
N ASP A 68 4.10 -11.97 -15.36
CA ASP A 68 4.50 -10.71 -14.74
C ASP A 68 5.62 -10.89 -13.70
N VAL A 69 5.78 -12.10 -13.11
CA VAL A 69 6.71 -12.30 -11.97
C VAL A 69 7.81 -13.32 -12.20
N PHE A 70 7.84 -14.01 -13.34
CA PHE A 70 8.86 -15.01 -13.63
C PHE A 70 10.05 -14.40 -14.35
N THR A 71 11.25 -14.59 -13.81
CA THR A 71 12.51 -14.19 -14.46
C THR A 71 13.30 -15.42 -14.93
N PRO A 72 13.45 -15.65 -16.26
CA PRO A 72 14.07 -16.86 -16.81
C PRO A 72 15.49 -17.13 -16.29
N GLY A 73 16.26 -16.09 -15.98
CA GLY A 73 17.65 -16.20 -15.50
C GLY A 73 17.81 -16.53 -14.00
N ARG A 74 16.74 -16.49 -13.19
CA ARG A 74 16.84 -16.64 -11.73
C ARG A 74 15.96 -17.74 -11.12
N LYS A 75 15.27 -18.54 -11.93
CA LYS A 75 14.44 -19.68 -11.49
C LYS A 75 13.51 -19.32 -10.31
N GLY A 76 12.88 -18.14 -10.33
CA GLY A 76 12.02 -17.67 -9.23
C GLY A 76 11.42 -16.27 -9.45
N SER A 77 10.73 -15.77 -8.42
CA SER A 77 10.09 -14.44 -8.41
C SER A 77 10.74 -13.52 -7.38
N LEU A 78 11.09 -12.31 -7.80
CA LEU A 78 11.62 -11.27 -6.90
C LEU A 78 10.48 -10.54 -6.18
N GLN A 79 10.75 -10.02 -5.00
CA GLN A 79 9.79 -9.25 -4.20
C GLN A 79 9.33 -7.99 -4.95
N SER A 80 10.21 -7.36 -5.74
CA SER A 80 9.87 -6.23 -6.61
C SER A 80 8.79 -6.62 -7.62
N GLU A 81 8.97 -7.73 -8.33
CA GLU A 81 8.01 -8.21 -9.32
C GLU A 81 6.69 -8.61 -8.69
N MET A 82 6.74 -9.23 -7.50
CA MET A 82 5.55 -9.56 -6.72
C MET A 82 4.73 -8.30 -6.41
N LYS A 83 5.37 -7.22 -5.97
CA LYS A 83 4.72 -5.93 -5.71
C LYS A 83 4.22 -5.28 -7.00
N ALA A 84 5.03 -5.28 -8.07
CA ALA A 84 4.66 -4.71 -9.36
C ALA A 84 3.42 -5.41 -9.97
N ALA A 85 3.37 -6.74 -9.91
CA ALA A 85 2.24 -7.52 -10.42
C ALA A 85 0.92 -7.23 -9.67
N VAL A 86 1.01 -6.90 -8.38
CA VAL A 86 -0.12 -6.44 -7.56
C VAL A 86 -0.59 -5.06 -7.98
N ARG A 87 0.34 -4.10 -8.06
CA ARG A 87 0.04 -2.71 -8.43
C ARG A 87 -0.56 -2.63 -9.83
N LYS A 88 -0.01 -3.37 -10.81
CA LYS A 88 -0.53 -3.48 -12.20
C LYS A 88 -2.00 -3.91 -12.29
N ARG A 89 -2.57 -4.46 -11.21
CA ARG A 89 -3.96 -4.92 -11.12
C ARG A 89 -4.85 -4.03 -10.25
N GLY A 90 -4.38 -2.84 -9.91
CA GLY A 90 -5.10 -1.86 -9.10
C GLY A 90 -5.37 -2.37 -7.69
N MET A 91 -4.37 -2.98 -7.06
CA MET A 91 -4.44 -3.46 -5.67
C MET A 91 -3.25 -2.93 -4.88
N LEU A 92 -3.42 -2.75 -3.57
CA LEU A 92 -2.33 -2.37 -2.68
C LEU A 92 -1.39 -3.55 -2.48
N ALA A 93 -0.10 -3.32 -2.73
CA ALA A 93 0.97 -4.19 -2.26
C ALA A 93 1.61 -3.55 -1.03
N TYR A 94 1.30 -4.04 0.17
CA TYR A 94 1.77 -3.45 1.42
C TYR A 94 2.77 -4.39 2.11
N GLU A 95 4.03 -3.96 2.17
CA GLU A 95 5.09 -4.68 2.89
C GLU A 95 4.95 -4.42 4.40
N LEU A 96 4.86 -5.49 5.18
CA LEU A 96 4.66 -5.39 6.63
C LEU A 96 5.96 -5.03 7.33
N THR A 97 5.86 -4.32 8.45
CA THR A 97 6.95 -4.19 9.42
C THR A 97 7.48 -5.60 9.77
N PRO A 98 8.81 -5.83 9.71
CA PRO A 98 9.42 -7.17 9.76
C PRO A 98 9.46 -7.79 11.17
N GLU A 99 8.30 -7.85 11.83
CA GLU A 99 8.12 -8.48 13.13
C GLU A 99 6.89 -9.40 13.12
N LEU A 100 7.01 -10.53 13.82
CA LEU A 100 5.97 -11.54 13.88
C LEU A 100 4.64 -10.97 14.39
N VAL A 101 4.68 -10.02 15.35
CA VAL A 101 3.48 -9.40 15.92
C VAL A 101 2.63 -8.70 14.85
N TYR A 102 3.22 -7.94 13.93
CA TYR A 102 2.49 -7.24 12.87
C TYR A 102 1.91 -8.22 11.85
N LEU A 103 2.64 -9.29 11.53
CA LEU A 103 2.13 -10.36 10.68
C LEU A 103 0.92 -11.05 11.31
N LEU A 104 0.98 -11.40 12.60
CA LEU A 104 -0.15 -12.03 13.29
C LEU A 104 -1.33 -11.07 13.44
N ALA A 105 -1.08 -9.78 13.69
CA ALA A 105 -2.11 -8.76 13.78
C ALA A 105 -2.84 -8.57 12.44
N GLU A 106 -2.11 -8.56 11.32
CA GLU A 106 -2.68 -8.50 9.97
C GLU A 106 -3.57 -9.72 9.68
N VAL A 107 -3.09 -10.92 10.00
CA VAL A 107 -3.87 -12.15 9.86
C VAL A 107 -5.12 -12.14 10.77
N SER A 108 -5.03 -11.53 11.95
CA SER A 108 -6.13 -11.49 12.92
C SER A 108 -7.32 -10.65 12.47
N VAL A 109 -7.11 -9.68 11.56
CA VAL A 109 -8.19 -8.88 10.95
C VAL A 109 -8.66 -9.48 9.62
N GLY A 110 -8.24 -10.69 9.28
CA GLY A 110 -8.74 -11.42 8.10
C GLY A 110 -7.94 -11.19 6.82
N HIS A 111 -6.75 -10.58 6.88
CA HIS A 111 -5.92 -10.32 5.71
C HIS A 111 -4.84 -11.41 5.55
N PRO A 112 -4.86 -12.22 4.47
CA PRO A 112 -3.81 -13.19 4.21
C PRO A 112 -2.46 -12.50 3.99
N VAL A 113 -1.38 -13.12 4.45
CA VAL A 113 -0.03 -12.54 4.37
C VAL A 113 0.89 -13.43 3.56
N ILE A 114 1.42 -12.91 2.46
CA ILE A 114 2.45 -13.59 1.67
C ILE A 114 3.78 -13.41 2.39
N ILE A 115 4.52 -14.51 2.56
CA ILE A 115 5.84 -14.52 3.18
C ILE A 115 6.86 -15.22 2.30
N LEU A 116 8.12 -14.84 2.46
CA LEU A 116 9.24 -15.55 1.85
C LEU A 116 10.03 -16.28 2.93
N GLN A 117 10.27 -17.57 2.74
CA GLN A 117 11.12 -18.39 3.61
C GLN A 117 12.31 -18.95 2.83
N ASN A 118 13.42 -19.19 3.53
CA ASN A 118 14.46 -20.07 3.04
C ASN A 118 14.42 -21.39 3.82
N LYS A 119 13.88 -22.43 3.18
CA LYS A 119 13.65 -23.76 3.78
C LYS A 119 14.88 -24.69 3.76
N ALA A 120 16.02 -24.21 3.26
CA ALA A 120 17.21 -25.03 3.13
C ALA A 120 18.00 -25.29 4.43
N VAL A 121 18.95 -26.22 4.34
CA VAL A 121 20.11 -26.30 5.24
C VAL A 121 21.25 -25.46 4.63
N LYS A 122 22.09 -24.83 5.48
CA LYS A 122 23.04 -23.72 5.21
C LYS A 122 23.72 -23.58 3.84
N TYR A 123 23.90 -24.66 3.06
CA TYR A 123 24.73 -24.68 1.84
C TYR A 123 23.96 -24.57 0.51
N TYR A 124 22.63 -24.78 0.48
CA TYR A 124 21.83 -24.71 -0.77
C TYR A 124 20.46 -24.06 -0.55
N PRO A 125 20.30 -22.73 -0.70
CA PRO A 125 19.06 -22.03 -0.36
C PRO A 125 17.86 -22.51 -1.20
N ILE A 126 16.73 -22.74 -0.53
CA ILE A 126 15.43 -23.09 -1.13
C ILE A 126 14.47 -21.98 -0.75
N TRP A 127 14.44 -20.95 -1.60
CA TRP A 127 13.54 -19.82 -1.46
C TRP A 127 12.10 -20.22 -1.79
N HIS A 128 11.18 -19.93 -0.88
CA HIS A 128 9.82 -20.47 -0.93
C HIS A 128 8.81 -19.43 -0.46
N TYR A 129 7.93 -18.99 -1.36
CA TYR A 129 6.77 -18.18 -0.98
C TYR A 129 5.67 -19.06 -0.38
N ALA A 130 5.05 -18.60 0.70
CA ALA A 130 3.87 -19.21 1.28
C ALA A 130 2.84 -18.12 1.62
N LEU A 131 1.59 -18.53 1.87
CA LEU A 131 0.53 -17.63 2.30
C LEU A 131 0.11 -18.01 3.72
N VAL A 132 0.33 -17.11 4.68
CA VAL A 132 -0.15 -17.25 6.05
C VAL A 132 -1.64 -16.97 6.09
N ILE A 133 -2.38 -17.90 6.71
CA ILE A 133 -3.84 -17.86 6.81
C ILE A 133 -4.33 -18.03 8.24
N GLY A 134 -3.45 -18.17 9.22
CA GLY A 134 -3.86 -18.30 10.61
C GLY A 134 -2.71 -18.57 11.56
N TYR A 135 -3.03 -18.52 12.85
CA TYR A 135 -2.13 -18.88 13.94
C TYR A 135 -2.90 -19.34 15.18
N ASP A 136 -2.21 -20.07 16.06
CA ASP A 136 -2.66 -20.42 17.40
C ASP A 136 -1.48 -20.27 18.37
N LEU A 137 -1.53 -19.22 19.20
CA LEU A 137 -0.46 -18.90 20.16
C LEU A 137 -0.39 -19.93 21.29
N ASN A 138 -1.52 -20.53 21.67
CA ASN A 138 -1.56 -21.56 22.73
C ASN A 138 -0.85 -22.83 22.26
N LYS A 139 -1.07 -23.22 20.99
CA LYS A 139 -0.40 -24.37 20.36
C LYS A 139 0.98 -24.03 19.79
N LYS A 140 1.36 -22.75 19.77
CA LYS A 140 2.60 -22.25 19.14
C LYS A 140 2.69 -22.62 17.65
N GLN A 141 1.59 -22.47 16.93
CA GLN A 141 1.44 -22.92 15.53
C GLN A 141 1.06 -21.77 14.58
N ILE A 142 1.56 -21.85 13.34
CA ILE A 142 1.16 -21.01 12.23
C ILE A 142 0.60 -21.89 11.11
N TYR A 143 -0.50 -21.45 10.51
CA TYR A 143 -1.21 -22.13 9.43
C TYR A 143 -0.90 -21.44 8.11
N LEU A 144 -0.46 -22.22 7.11
CA LEU A 144 0.03 -21.74 5.82
C LEU A 144 -0.62 -22.48 4.65
N HIS A 145 -0.79 -21.84 3.51
CA HIS A 145 -0.79 -22.51 2.21
C HIS A 145 0.65 -22.55 1.68
N SER A 146 1.21 -23.75 1.49
CA SER A 146 2.64 -23.90 1.19
C SER A 146 2.92 -25.15 0.33
N GLY A 147 3.59 -24.97 -0.81
CA GLY A 147 3.90 -26.10 -1.70
C GLY A 147 2.63 -26.74 -2.26
N LEU A 148 2.55 -28.07 -2.14
CA LEU A 148 1.36 -28.85 -2.50
C LEU A 148 0.35 -28.97 -1.34
N ASN A 149 0.64 -28.39 -0.18
CA ASN A 149 -0.15 -28.57 1.04
C ASN A 149 -1.03 -27.35 1.31
N LYS A 150 -2.35 -27.57 1.34
CA LYS A 150 -3.34 -26.66 1.92
C LYS A 150 -3.29 -26.78 3.45
N ASN A 151 -3.51 -25.68 4.18
CA ASN A 151 -3.56 -25.65 5.66
C ASN A 151 -2.35 -26.32 6.35
N TYR A 152 -1.16 -26.18 5.78
CA TYR A 152 0.08 -26.69 6.35
C TYR A 152 0.37 -26.02 7.70
N VAL A 153 0.56 -26.84 8.73
CA VAL A 153 0.85 -26.38 10.10
C VAL A 153 2.35 -26.46 10.35
N VAL A 154 2.92 -25.37 10.86
CA VAL A 154 4.32 -25.30 11.28
C VAL A 154 4.42 -24.70 12.67
N SER A 155 5.38 -25.14 13.48
CA SER A 155 5.64 -24.49 14.78
C SER A 155 6.14 -23.06 14.57
N MET A 156 5.71 -22.13 15.41
CA MET A 156 6.11 -20.70 15.37
C MET A 156 7.62 -20.51 15.37
N SER A 157 8.37 -21.28 16.16
CA SER A 157 9.84 -21.19 16.22
C SER A 157 10.51 -21.54 14.88
N VAL A 158 10.10 -22.64 14.24
CA VAL A 158 10.58 -23.04 12.91
C VAL A 158 10.18 -22.01 11.85
N PHE A 159 8.97 -21.47 11.92
CA PHE A 159 8.53 -20.40 11.04
C PHE A 159 9.44 -19.16 11.18
N GLU A 160 9.62 -18.66 12.41
CA GLU A 160 10.45 -17.47 12.67
C GLU A 160 11.89 -17.67 12.20
N PHE A 161 12.47 -18.84 12.45
CA PHE A 161 13.83 -19.16 12.04
C PHE A 161 14.01 -19.18 10.52
N THR A 162 13.09 -19.79 9.79
CA THR A 162 13.15 -19.88 8.31
C THR A 162 12.76 -18.56 7.63
N TRP A 163 11.91 -17.76 8.28
CA TRP A 163 11.49 -16.42 7.84
C TRP A 163 12.56 -15.36 8.10
N LYS A 164 13.31 -15.45 9.20
CA LYS A 164 14.45 -14.56 9.50
C LYS A 164 15.48 -14.52 8.35
N ARG A 165 15.66 -15.62 7.65
CA ARG A 165 16.61 -15.75 6.53
C ARG A 165 16.25 -14.93 5.28
N SER A 166 14.99 -14.51 5.16
CA SER A 166 14.54 -13.57 4.12
C SER A 166 14.48 -12.12 4.61
N ASN A 167 15.18 -11.82 5.72
CA ASN A 167 15.01 -10.57 6.48
C ASN A 167 13.57 -10.35 6.95
N ARG A 168 12.84 -11.45 7.23
CA ARG A 168 11.44 -11.42 7.66
C ARG A 168 10.54 -10.67 6.67
N TRP A 169 10.79 -10.88 5.37
CA TRP A 169 9.97 -10.25 4.34
C TRP A 169 8.54 -10.83 4.35
N ALA A 170 7.55 -9.94 4.43
CA ALA A 170 6.14 -10.26 4.37
C ALA A 170 5.37 -9.12 3.71
N MET A 171 4.32 -9.45 2.95
CA MET A 171 3.41 -8.45 2.43
C MET A 171 1.97 -8.94 2.47
N THR A 172 1.03 -8.02 2.61
CA THR A 172 -0.38 -8.28 2.33
C THR A 172 -0.78 -7.62 1.01
N VAL A 173 -1.80 -8.17 0.38
CA VAL A 173 -2.41 -7.66 -0.84
C VAL A 173 -3.83 -7.24 -0.48
N LEU A 174 -4.21 -6.00 -0.73
CA LEU A 174 -5.51 -5.47 -0.31
C LEU A 174 -6.24 -4.76 -1.46
N PRO A 175 -7.58 -4.78 -1.49
CA PRO A 175 -8.36 -3.82 -2.26
C PRO A 175 -8.08 -2.37 -1.83
N THR A 176 -8.35 -1.42 -2.72
CA THR A 176 -8.08 0.02 -2.56
C THR A 176 -8.99 0.75 -1.56
N ASP A 177 -10.07 0.11 -1.15
CA ASP A 177 -10.96 0.57 -0.07
C ASP A 177 -10.60 0.00 1.32
N THR A 178 -9.55 -0.82 1.39
CA THR A 178 -9.12 -1.52 2.60
C THR A 178 -7.67 -1.18 2.91
N LEU A 179 -7.39 -0.84 4.17
CA LEU A 179 -6.05 -0.51 4.63
C LEU A 179 -5.50 -1.61 5.54
N PRO A 180 -4.18 -1.82 5.57
CA PRO A 180 -3.58 -2.81 6.48
C PRO A 180 -3.93 -2.49 7.94
N ASN A 181 -3.82 -3.50 8.80
CA ASN A 181 -3.96 -3.29 10.24
C ASN A 181 -2.81 -2.43 10.80
N ASP A 182 -1.66 -2.47 10.13
CA ASP A 182 -0.55 -1.57 10.41
C ASP A 182 -1.02 -0.10 10.37
N ARG A 183 -0.73 0.64 11.44
CA ARG A 183 -1.11 2.05 11.61
C ARG A 183 -0.02 3.01 11.13
N ASN A 184 1.00 2.50 10.43
CA ASN A 184 2.05 3.31 9.84
C ASN A 184 1.56 4.08 8.61
N LEU A 185 1.16 5.34 8.81
CA LEU A 185 0.68 6.23 7.75
C LEU A 185 1.69 6.38 6.60
N ILE A 186 2.99 6.41 6.87
CA ILE A 186 4.02 6.62 5.84
C ILE A 186 4.04 5.45 4.86
N ASN A 187 4.02 4.22 5.36
CA ASN A 187 4.02 3.03 4.50
C ASN A 187 2.73 2.92 3.67
N VAL A 188 1.59 3.30 4.24
CA VAL A 188 0.30 3.26 3.54
C VAL A 188 0.23 4.35 2.46
N LEU A 189 0.76 5.55 2.74
CA LEU A 189 0.92 6.61 1.73
C LEU A 189 1.84 6.16 0.60
N GLN A 190 2.97 5.52 0.92
CA GLN A 190 3.87 4.99 -0.10
C GLN A 190 3.15 3.98 -1.01
N ALA A 191 2.30 3.10 -0.45
CA ALA A 191 1.53 2.16 -1.27
C ALA A 191 0.53 2.85 -2.23
N ALA A 192 0.01 4.02 -1.88
CA ALA A 192 -0.83 4.83 -2.76
C ALA A 192 0.00 5.52 -3.86
N VAL A 193 1.15 6.12 -3.50
CA VAL A 193 2.10 6.71 -4.45
C VAL A 193 2.58 5.65 -5.45
N ASP A 194 2.90 4.45 -4.96
CA ASP A 194 3.33 3.33 -5.79
C ASP A 194 2.29 2.91 -6.85
N LEU A 195 0.99 3.12 -6.59
CA LEU A 195 -0.09 2.90 -7.57
C LEU A 195 -0.12 4.03 -8.61
N GLU A 196 0.07 5.27 -8.16
CA GLU A 196 0.15 6.45 -9.02
C GLU A 196 1.32 6.36 -10.00
N GLU A 197 2.51 5.96 -9.53
CA GLU A 197 3.72 5.80 -10.34
C GLU A 197 3.57 4.78 -11.47
N VAL A 198 2.72 3.76 -11.31
CA VAL A 198 2.43 2.77 -12.36
C VAL A 198 1.19 3.12 -13.19
N GLY A 199 0.69 4.35 -13.06
CA GLY A 199 -0.44 4.87 -13.82
C GLY A 199 -1.81 4.35 -13.39
N GLN A 200 -1.93 3.70 -12.23
CA GLN A 200 -3.20 3.19 -11.69
C GLN A 200 -3.90 4.30 -10.90
N ILE A 201 -4.24 5.39 -11.59
CA ILE A 201 -4.69 6.64 -10.98
C ILE A 201 -6.02 6.46 -10.24
N GLU A 202 -6.97 5.69 -10.76
CA GLU A 202 -8.23 5.38 -10.08
C GLU A 202 -8.00 4.60 -8.78
N ALA A 203 -7.08 3.63 -8.80
CA ALA A 203 -6.72 2.84 -7.63
C ALA A 203 -6.00 3.69 -6.58
N ALA A 204 -5.07 4.56 -7.00
CA ALA A 204 -4.39 5.51 -6.15
C ALA A 204 -5.40 6.49 -5.50
N ASN A 205 -6.31 7.06 -6.30
CA ASN A 205 -7.36 7.95 -5.81
C ASN A 205 -8.20 7.29 -4.71
N GLN A 206 -8.74 6.10 -4.98
CA GLN A 206 -9.54 5.38 -4.00
C GLN A 206 -8.73 5.06 -2.73
N THR A 207 -7.45 4.73 -2.88
CA THR A 207 -6.55 4.50 -1.74
C THR A 207 -6.37 5.77 -0.91
N TYR A 208 -6.04 6.90 -1.53
CA TYR A 208 -5.93 8.18 -0.84
C TYR A 208 -7.22 8.54 -0.11
N GLN A 209 -8.38 8.37 -0.75
CA GLN A 209 -9.68 8.60 -0.10
C GLN A 209 -9.85 7.71 1.14
N THR A 210 -9.51 6.43 1.05
CA THR A 210 -9.54 5.50 2.19
C THR A 210 -8.58 5.95 3.30
N ILE A 211 -7.38 6.43 2.96
CA ILE A 211 -6.43 7.02 3.91
C ILE A 211 -7.06 8.25 4.59
N THR A 212 -7.72 9.15 3.86
CA THR A 212 -8.35 10.34 4.45
C THR A 212 -9.52 10.02 5.40
N LYS A 213 -10.16 8.85 5.27
CA LYS A 213 -11.18 8.39 6.23
C LYS A 213 -10.55 8.02 7.58
N ARG A 214 -9.38 7.37 7.56
CA ARG A 214 -8.65 6.93 8.77
C ARG A 214 -7.78 8.06 9.36
N TRP A 215 -7.16 8.86 8.52
CA TRP A 215 -6.28 9.98 8.87
C TRP A 215 -6.75 11.27 8.19
N PRO A 216 -7.81 11.92 8.72
CA PRO A 216 -8.44 13.07 8.07
C PRO A 216 -7.56 14.30 7.95
N ASN A 217 -6.46 14.38 8.72
CA ASN A 217 -5.53 15.50 8.72
C ASN A 217 -4.23 15.21 7.93
N SER A 218 -4.17 14.08 7.20
CA SER A 218 -3.04 13.78 6.33
C SER A 218 -3.08 14.66 5.08
N LEU A 219 -2.32 15.75 5.08
CA LEU A 219 -2.24 16.65 3.94
C LEU A 219 -1.82 15.91 2.66
N VAL A 220 -0.87 14.99 2.75
CA VAL A 220 -0.39 14.20 1.61
C VAL A 220 -1.53 13.36 1.01
N ALA A 221 -2.37 12.73 1.84
CA ALA A 221 -3.50 11.96 1.34
C ALA A 221 -4.60 12.85 0.71
N VAL A 222 -4.89 13.99 1.35
CA VAL A 222 -5.88 14.95 0.83
C VAL A 222 -5.41 15.51 -0.51
N MET A 223 -4.13 15.90 -0.63
CA MET A 223 -3.55 16.37 -1.89
C MET A 223 -3.47 15.25 -2.94
N GLY A 224 -3.07 14.03 -2.55
CA GLY A 224 -3.04 12.89 -3.47
C GLY A 224 -4.41 12.58 -4.08
N ALA A 225 -5.48 12.63 -3.27
CA ALA A 225 -6.85 12.51 -3.77
C ALA A 225 -7.23 13.67 -4.70
N ALA A 226 -6.88 14.92 -4.34
CA ALA A 226 -7.16 16.09 -5.18
C ALA A 226 -6.48 16.01 -6.55
N ASN A 227 -5.17 15.71 -6.57
CA ASN A 227 -4.37 15.55 -7.78
C ASN A 227 -4.94 14.42 -8.63
N SER A 228 -5.23 13.26 -8.03
CA SER A 228 -5.80 12.12 -8.75
C SER A 228 -7.16 12.45 -9.37
N HIS A 229 -8.04 13.16 -8.65
CA HIS A 229 -9.32 13.62 -9.21
C HIS A 229 -9.12 14.57 -10.39
N LEU A 230 -8.14 15.47 -10.33
CA LEU A 230 -7.84 16.38 -11.43
C LEU A 230 -7.33 15.61 -12.66
N THR A 231 -6.41 14.66 -12.48
CA THR A 231 -5.91 13.78 -13.55
C THR A 231 -7.02 12.94 -14.18
N LEU A 232 -8.01 12.51 -13.39
CA LEU A 232 -9.18 11.75 -13.84
C LEU A 232 -10.27 12.63 -14.49
N GLY A 233 -10.03 13.94 -14.66
CA GLY A 233 -11.01 14.85 -15.26
C GLY A 233 -12.22 15.13 -14.37
N ASN A 234 -12.08 14.99 -13.05
CA ASN A 234 -13.12 15.25 -12.05
C ASN A 234 -12.81 16.53 -11.25
N PRO A 235 -12.84 17.71 -11.88
CA PRO A 235 -12.31 18.94 -11.26
C PRO A 235 -13.15 19.40 -10.06
N GLU A 236 -14.45 19.12 -10.01
CA GLU A 236 -15.31 19.46 -8.87
C GLU A 236 -14.85 18.76 -7.58
N ASN A 237 -14.61 17.45 -7.64
CA ASN A 237 -14.08 16.69 -6.52
C ASN A 237 -12.67 17.15 -6.15
N ALA A 238 -11.81 17.43 -7.15
CA ALA A 238 -10.47 17.97 -6.89
C ALA A 238 -10.52 19.29 -6.12
N THR A 239 -11.42 20.21 -6.49
CA THR A 239 -11.61 21.49 -5.78
C THR A 239 -12.02 21.26 -4.33
N SER A 240 -12.96 20.33 -4.06
CA SER A 240 -13.34 20.02 -2.68
C SER A 240 -12.15 19.54 -1.83
N TYR A 241 -11.27 18.70 -2.38
CA TYR A 241 -10.08 18.24 -1.67
C TYR A 241 -9.01 19.33 -1.52
N TYR A 242 -8.78 20.18 -2.54
CA TYR A 242 -7.83 21.29 -2.40
C TYR A 242 -8.29 22.33 -1.38
N LEU A 243 -9.59 22.66 -1.33
CA LEU A 243 -10.15 23.55 -0.31
C LEU A 243 -9.93 22.97 1.10
N ARG A 244 -10.18 21.67 1.28
CA ARG A 244 -9.85 20.97 2.54
C ARG A 244 -8.34 20.99 2.84
N ALA A 245 -7.48 20.87 1.83
CA ALA A 245 -6.04 20.95 2.01
C ALA A 245 -5.60 22.34 2.48
N LEU A 246 -6.26 23.40 2.00
CA LEU A 246 -6.08 24.78 2.47
C LEU A 246 -6.62 24.99 3.89
N GLU A 247 -7.70 24.32 4.30
CA GLU A 247 -8.14 24.32 5.71
C GLU A 247 -7.06 23.75 6.63
N LEU A 248 -6.37 22.68 6.20
CA LEU A 248 -5.28 22.06 6.96
C LEU A 248 -4.00 22.91 6.95
N LYS A 249 -3.68 23.54 5.81
CA LYS A 249 -2.49 24.39 5.62
C LYS A 249 -2.82 25.62 4.74
N PRO A 250 -3.30 26.72 5.34
CA PRO A 250 -3.75 27.91 4.60
C PRO A 250 -2.68 28.66 3.82
N LYS A 251 -1.39 28.53 4.18
CA LYS A 251 -0.28 29.28 3.57
C LYS A 251 0.55 28.43 2.57
N ARG A 252 -0.10 27.52 1.84
CA ARG A 252 0.56 26.63 0.86
C ARG A 252 0.26 27.09 -0.57
N ALA A 253 1.24 27.75 -1.17
CA ALA A 253 1.13 28.34 -2.51
C ALA A 253 0.85 27.29 -3.60
N ASP A 254 1.50 26.13 -3.52
CA ASP A 254 1.31 25.00 -4.43
C ASP A 254 -0.14 24.48 -4.46
N ILE A 255 -0.84 24.50 -3.32
CA ILE A 255 -2.25 24.10 -3.25
C ILE A 255 -3.14 25.12 -3.98
N TYR A 256 -2.87 26.42 -3.83
CA TYR A 256 -3.59 27.47 -4.56
C TYR A 256 -3.36 27.39 -6.08
N ASN A 257 -2.15 27.03 -6.51
CA ASN A 257 -1.85 26.78 -7.92
C ASN A 257 -2.69 25.63 -8.47
N ASN A 258 -2.69 24.49 -7.79
CA ASN A 258 -3.44 23.31 -8.23
C ASN A 258 -4.96 23.51 -8.18
N LEU A 259 -5.45 24.25 -7.17
CA LEU A 259 -6.84 24.69 -7.09
C LEU A 259 -7.23 25.57 -8.29
N ALA A 260 -6.33 26.42 -8.78
CA ALA A 260 -6.60 27.24 -9.96
C ALA A 260 -6.92 26.38 -11.19
N TYR A 261 -6.08 25.37 -11.49
CA TYR A 261 -6.35 24.43 -12.59
C TYR A 261 -7.68 23.67 -12.42
N SER A 262 -7.97 23.25 -11.19
CA SER A 262 -9.24 22.60 -10.86
C SER A 262 -10.45 23.51 -11.08
N LEU A 263 -10.34 24.80 -10.77
CA LEU A 263 -11.40 25.79 -11.02
C LEU A 263 -11.54 26.12 -12.51
N LEU A 264 -10.43 26.18 -13.24
CA LEU A 264 -10.45 26.38 -14.69
C LEU A 264 -11.20 25.23 -15.39
N GLY A 265 -10.96 23.99 -14.96
CA GLY A 265 -11.67 22.80 -15.44
C GLY A 265 -13.18 22.82 -15.18
N GLN A 266 -13.63 23.56 -14.16
CA GLN A 266 -15.06 23.76 -13.84
C GLN A 266 -15.70 24.97 -14.52
N SER A 267 -15.01 25.64 -15.46
CA SER A 267 -15.52 26.90 -16.02
C SER A 267 -15.71 27.99 -14.96
N CYS A 268 -14.80 28.04 -13.98
CA CYS A 268 -14.73 29.05 -12.93
C CYS A 268 -13.51 29.96 -13.12
N TYR A 269 -13.45 30.62 -14.28
CA TYR A 269 -12.29 31.39 -14.72
C TYR A 269 -11.85 32.46 -13.71
N GLN A 270 -12.79 33.22 -13.15
CA GLN A 270 -12.43 34.31 -12.23
C GLN A 270 -11.89 33.77 -10.90
N SER A 271 -12.51 32.72 -10.36
CA SER A 271 -12.02 32.03 -9.17
C SER A 271 -10.64 31.40 -9.39
N SER A 272 -10.40 30.84 -10.58
CA SER A 272 -9.09 30.33 -10.99
C SER A 272 -8.02 31.42 -10.96
N LEU A 273 -8.31 32.60 -11.54
CA LEU A 273 -7.39 33.75 -11.53
C LEU A 273 -7.10 34.22 -10.09
N SER A 274 -8.12 34.30 -9.24
CA SER A 274 -7.92 34.66 -7.82
C SER A 274 -7.06 33.62 -7.09
N SER A 275 -7.24 32.33 -7.38
CA SER A 275 -6.45 31.26 -6.76
C SER A 275 -4.97 31.34 -7.15
N ILE A 276 -4.65 31.49 -8.45
CA ILE A 276 -3.24 31.63 -8.86
C ILE A 276 -2.60 32.92 -8.35
N GLN A 277 -3.38 34.00 -8.21
CA GLN A 277 -2.90 35.23 -7.56
C GLN A 277 -2.54 34.99 -6.08
N CYS A 278 -3.33 34.19 -5.35
CA CYS A 278 -2.97 33.81 -3.98
C CYS A 278 -1.65 33.03 -3.94
N ALA A 279 -1.44 32.07 -4.85
CA ALA A 279 -0.18 31.33 -4.95
C ALA A 279 1.03 32.26 -5.15
N ILE A 280 0.93 33.18 -6.13
CA ILE A 280 1.99 34.17 -6.41
C ILE A 280 2.20 35.14 -5.24
N SER A 281 1.15 35.52 -4.51
CA SER A 281 1.28 36.39 -3.34
C SER A 281 2.01 35.74 -2.16
N LEU A 282 1.96 34.41 -2.09
CA LEU A 282 2.63 33.60 -1.07
C LEU A 282 4.08 33.27 -1.45
N ASP A 283 4.35 33.14 -2.76
CA ASP A 283 5.68 32.86 -3.30
C ASP A 283 5.85 33.54 -4.67
N SER A 284 6.25 34.81 -4.64
CA SER A 284 6.31 35.67 -5.83
C SER A 284 7.43 35.34 -6.80
N ASN A 285 8.42 34.55 -6.36
CA ASN A 285 9.62 34.24 -7.12
C ASN A 285 9.56 32.86 -7.78
N ASN A 286 8.45 32.13 -7.62
CA ASN A 286 8.28 30.82 -8.23
C ASN A 286 7.89 30.94 -9.72
N PRO A 287 8.76 30.53 -10.66
CA PRO A 287 8.47 30.65 -12.09
C PRO A 287 7.28 29.78 -12.52
N GLU A 288 7.04 28.64 -11.86
CA GLU A 288 5.92 27.75 -12.20
C GLU A 288 4.57 28.45 -12.01
N PHE A 289 4.43 29.28 -10.96
CA PHE A 289 3.18 30.00 -10.72
C PHE A 289 2.95 31.13 -11.73
N LEU A 290 4.03 31.77 -12.21
CA LEU A 290 3.95 32.75 -13.30
C LEU A 290 3.56 32.06 -14.62
N ASP A 291 4.09 30.87 -14.88
CA ASP A 291 3.71 30.05 -16.04
C ASP A 291 2.23 29.64 -15.97
N SER A 292 1.78 29.12 -14.84
CA SER A 292 0.37 28.78 -14.62
C SER A 292 -0.54 30.00 -14.77
N GLN A 293 -0.15 31.18 -14.28
CA GLN A 293 -0.92 32.40 -14.49
C GLN A 293 -1.04 32.77 -15.97
N ARG A 294 0.05 32.65 -16.74
CA ARG A 294 0.05 32.90 -18.20
C ARG A 294 -0.87 31.92 -18.91
N GLU A 295 -0.75 30.63 -18.61
CA GLU A 295 -1.60 29.57 -19.18
C GLU A 295 -3.09 29.82 -18.90
N ILE A 296 -3.44 30.07 -17.64
CA ILE A 296 -4.83 30.37 -17.23
C ILE A 296 -5.34 31.59 -17.99
N SER A 297 -4.57 32.68 -18.06
CA SER A 297 -4.99 33.93 -18.71
C SER A 297 -5.22 33.80 -20.23
N GLN A 298 -4.49 32.87 -20.86
CA GLN A 298 -4.58 32.54 -22.28
C GLN A 298 -5.66 31.47 -22.59
N SER A 299 -6.29 30.89 -21.55
CA SER A 299 -7.34 29.90 -21.74
C SER A 299 -8.48 30.45 -22.60
N LYS A 300 -8.95 29.62 -23.54
CA LYS A 300 -10.13 29.93 -24.37
C LYS A 300 -11.43 29.91 -23.56
N ASN A 301 -11.45 29.15 -22.46
CA ASN A 301 -12.63 29.05 -21.61
C ASN A 301 -12.57 30.11 -20.50
N LYS A 302 -13.18 31.27 -20.78
CA LYS A 302 -13.31 32.40 -19.84
C LYS A 302 -14.69 32.49 -19.20
N SER A 303 -15.45 31.40 -19.24
CA SER A 303 -16.77 31.37 -18.62
C SER A 303 -16.67 31.32 -17.10
N ASN A 304 -17.73 31.76 -16.43
CA ASN A 304 -17.78 31.83 -14.98
C ASN A 304 -19.18 31.47 -14.48
N LEU A 305 -19.33 30.27 -13.94
CA LEU A 305 -20.60 29.81 -13.38
C LEU A 305 -20.97 30.60 -12.10
N LYS A 306 -22.27 30.73 -11.83
CA LYS A 306 -22.75 31.39 -10.60
C LYS A 306 -22.37 30.65 -9.32
N SER A 307 -22.15 29.34 -9.42
CA SER A 307 -21.77 28.44 -8.32
C SER A 307 -20.28 28.45 -8.00
N CYS A 308 -19.46 29.21 -8.74
CA CYS A 308 -18.02 29.21 -8.53
C CYS A 308 -17.64 29.68 -7.12
N PRO A 309 -16.74 28.95 -6.42
CA PRO A 309 -16.34 29.31 -5.07
C PRO A 309 -15.57 30.63 -5.06
N LYS A 310 -15.77 31.43 -4.03
CA LYS A 310 -14.96 32.64 -3.80
C LYS A 310 -13.64 32.22 -3.17
N ILE A 311 -12.53 32.66 -3.76
CA ILE A 311 -11.20 32.38 -3.24
C ILE A 311 -10.71 33.56 -2.41
N THR A 312 -10.21 33.27 -1.22
CA THR A 312 -9.64 34.27 -0.30
C THR A 312 -8.19 33.89 -0.02
N CYS A 313 -7.28 34.82 -0.27
CA CYS A 313 -5.87 34.63 0.05
C CYS A 313 -5.67 34.76 1.56
N PRO A 314 -4.75 33.98 2.16
CA PRO A 314 -4.41 34.16 3.57
C PRO A 314 -3.73 35.52 3.75
N ALA A 315 -3.86 36.12 4.94
CA ALA A 315 -3.03 37.27 5.29
C ALA A 315 -1.55 36.86 5.30
N GLN A 316 -0.69 37.73 4.78
CA GLN A 316 0.77 37.53 4.75
C GLN A 316 1.34 37.31 6.15
#